data_AF-K2E5A4-F1
#
_entry.id   AF-K2E5A4-F1
#
_cell.length_a   1.000
_cell.length_b   1.000
_cell.length_c   1.000
_cell.angle_alpha   90.00
_cell.angle_beta   90.00
_cell.angle_gamma   90.00
#
_symmetry.space_group_name_H-M   'P 1'
#
loop_
_entity.id
_entity.type
_entity.pdbx_description
1 polymer ?
#
loop_
_entity_poly.entity_id
_entity_poly.type
_entity_poly.pdbx_seq_one_letter_code
_entity_poly.pdbx_strand_id
1 'polypeptide(L)'
;MNSKTLSKEALNIIKEYKEMEISGVQISCPYFINKGQKIRAGLKVMIGKGSPKEIKEEITLIALRKKVDLKKLSKKDLQKFFIDNNIGIDCSGFVFYVLDAEIKSRKLGGLKRHLRFPLAKNPLRKILAQIRPVENTNVKSLAHDKNSFEVMLSQIEPGDLITLTGAGENNNFDHVLIVDKVDYKNDLPVAIHYTHSLKWSTDGELNHGIKEGVIEISDSKNSILEQKWTENKMTGKQNETLQRFMTAKWFGIRRLGAFSKK
;
A
#
# COMPACT_ATOMS: atom_id res chain seq x y z
N MET A 1 6.38 -4.70 27.68
CA MET A 1 6.11 -4.13 26.34
C MET A 1 5.62 -5.29 25.50
N ASN A 2 4.43 -5.17 24.91
CA ASN A 2 3.83 -6.23 24.10
C ASN A 2 3.69 -5.72 22.66
N SER A 3 3.77 -6.60 21.68
CA SER A 3 3.65 -6.23 20.26
C SER A 3 2.60 -7.10 19.60
N LYS A 4 1.73 -6.47 18.80
CA LYS A 4 0.87 -7.19 17.85
C LYS A 4 1.38 -6.94 16.44
N THR A 5 1.28 -7.94 15.58
CA THR A 5 1.62 -7.82 14.15
C THR A 5 0.49 -8.30 13.27
N LEU A 6 0.57 -8.00 11.97
CA LEU A 6 -0.17 -8.74 10.95
C LEU A 6 0.15 -10.24 11.03
N SER A 7 -0.71 -11.07 10.42
CA SER A 7 -0.45 -12.49 10.23
C SER A 7 0.80 -12.74 9.40
N LYS A 8 1.38 -13.93 9.55
CA LYS A 8 2.58 -14.33 8.80
C LYS A 8 2.34 -14.29 7.29
N GLU A 9 1.14 -14.65 6.84
CA GLU A 9 0.75 -14.60 5.44
C GLU A 9 0.76 -13.18 4.88
N ALA A 10 0.24 -12.21 5.63
CA ALA A 10 0.25 -10.80 5.24
C ALA A 10 1.66 -10.20 5.27
N LEU A 11 2.46 -10.53 6.30
CA LEU A 11 3.87 -10.14 6.38
C LEU A 11 4.70 -10.74 5.22
N ASN A 12 4.39 -11.96 4.79
CA ASN A 12 5.03 -12.56 3.62
C ASN A 12 4.70 -11.80 2.33
N ILE A 13 3.48 -11.30 2.15
CA ILE A 13 3.16 -10.44 0.98
C ILE A 13 3.98 -9.15 1.01
N ILE A 14 4.10 -8.51 2.18
CA ILE A 14 4.96 -7.32 2.32
C ILE A 14 6.40 -7.65 1.92
N LYS A 15 6.93 -8.76 2.44
CA LYS A 15 8.27 -9.26 2.12
C LYS A 15 8.43 -9.53 0.63
N GLU A 16 7.48 -10.20 -0.02
CA GLU A 16 7.56 -10.51 -1.45
C GLU A 16 7.63 -9.28 -2.35
N TYR A 17 6.99 -8.16 -1.95
CA TYR A 17 7.13 -6.89 -2.67
C TYR A 17 8.44 -6.18 -2.35
N LYS A 18 8.90 -6.19 -1.09
CA LYS A 18 10.13 -5.53 -0.64
C LYS A 18 11.40 -6.24 -1.14
N GLU A 19 11.31 -7.56 -1.26
CA GLU A 19 12.40 -8.51 -1.49
C GLU A 19 12.06 -9.39 -2.69
N MET A 20 11.59 -8.77 -3.78
CA MET A 20 11.18 -9.47 -4.97
C MET A 20 12.38 -10.09 -5.68
N GLU A 21 12.46 -11.42 -5.64
CA GLU A 21 13.46 -12.18 -6.38
C GLU A 21 13.03 -12.42 -7.83
N ILE A 22 13.89 -12.06 -8.77
CA ILE A 22 13.77 -12.31 -10.20
C ILE A 22 15.08 -12.92 -10.68
N SER A 23 15.04 -14.17 -11.15
CA SER A 23 16.23 -14.84 -11.71
C SER A 23 17.47 -14.80 -10.80
N GLY A 24 17.29 -14.92 -9.47
CA GLY A 24 18.35 -14.87 -8.47
C GLY A 24 18.78 -13.47 -8.02
N VAL A 25 18.19 -12.40 -8.59
CA VAL A 25 18.44 -11.01 -8.19
C VAL A 25 17.27 -10.47 -7.38
N GLN A 26 17.56 -9.97 -6.18
CA GLN A 26 16.57 -9.39 -5.27
C GLN A 26 16.47 -7.88 -5.44
N ILE A 27 15.25 -7.39 -5.72
CA ILE A 27 14.92 -5.96 -5.82
C ILE A 27 13.69 -5.63 -4.97
N SER A 28 13.54 -4.36 -4.59
CA SER A 28 12.24 -3.86 -4.09
C SER A 28 11.35 -3.52 -5.28
N CYS A 29 10.08 -3.92 -5.21
CA CYS A 29 9.09 -3.62 -6.24
C CYS A 29 8.91 -2.09 -6.34
N PRO A 30 9.14 -1.48 -7.52
CA PRO A 30 9.04 -0.05 -7.65
C PRO A 30 7.60 0.44 -7.54
N TYR A 31 7.46 1.68 -7.08
CA TYR A 31 6.18 2.37 -7.10
C TYR A 31 5.79 2.70 -8.54
N PHE A 32 4.58 2.31 -8.93
CA PHE A 32 4.00 2.67 -10.22
C PHE A 32 2.51 2.91 -10.08
N ILE A 33 2.03 4.03 -10.62
CA ILE A 33 0.60 4.37 -10.66
C ILE A 33 0.21 4.82 -12.07
N ASN A 34 -0.90 4.27 -12.58
CA ASN A 34 -1.42 4.59 -13.90
C ASN A 34 -2.22 5.91 -13.94
N LYS A 35 -1.62 7.01 -13.48
CA LYS A 35 -2.17 8.38 -13.61
C LYS A 35 -1.78 9.04 -14.94
N GLY A 36 -0.54 8.83 -15.38
CA GLY A 36 0.00 9.44 -16.60
C GLY A 36 -0.49 8.76 -17.88
N GLN A 37 -0.36 7.43 -17.96
CA GLN A 37 -0.69 6.66 -19.17
C GLN A 37 -2.20 6.48 -19.38
N LYS A 38 -2.99 6.53 -18.29
CA LYS A 38 -4.46 6.40 -18.30
C LYS A 38 -4.95 5.14 -19.02
N ILE A 39 -4.18 4.05 -18.96
CA ILE A 39 -4.55 2.76 -19.55
C ILE A 39 -5.89 2.32 -18.96
N ARG A 40 -6.87 2.04 -19.82
CA ARG A 40 -8.20 1.56 -19.41
C ARG A 40 -8.30 0.06 -19.66
N ALA A 41 -8.92 -0.65 -18.73
CA ALA A 41 -9.16 -2.10 -18.81
C ALA A 41 -7.89 -2.99 -18.98
N GLY A 42 -6.70 -2.43 -18.83
CA GLY A 42 -5.44 -3.16 -18.96
C GLY A 42 -5.27 -4.30 -17.95
N LEU A 43 -4.26 -5.13 -18.17
CA LEU A 43 -3.84 -6.14 -17.20
C LEU A 43 -3.48 -5.47 -15.88
N LYS A 44 -3.74 -6.14 -14.75
CA LYS A 44 -3.50 -5.61 -13.41
C LYS A 44 -2.09 -5.04 -13.25
N VAL A 45 -1.09 -5.78 -13.72
CA VAL A 45 0.32 -5.40 -13.64
C VAL A 45 0.56 -4.06 -14.37
N MET A 46 0.00 -3.91 -15.57
CA MET A 46 0.13 -2.71 -16.41
C MET A 46 -0.55 -1.46 -15.85
N ILE A 47 -1.32 -1.59 -14.77
CA ILE A 47 -2.00 -0.47 -14.11
C ILE A 47 -1.58 -0.28 -12.65
N GLY A 48 -0.52 -0.96 -12.20
CA GLY A 48 -0.02 -0.84 -10.83
C GLY A 48 -0.84 -1.62 -9.80
N LYS A 49 -1.45 -2.74 -10.21
CA LYS A 49 -2.38 -3.57 -9.41
C LYS A 49 -2.03 -5.06 -9.42
N GLY A 50 -0.86 -5.44 -9.93
CA GLY A 50 -0.43 -6.84 -10.00
C GLY A 50 -0.02 -7.40 -8.65
N SER A 51 -0.34 -8.66 -8.39
CA SER A 51 0.24 -9.44 -7.28
C SER A 51 1.74 -9.66 -7.49
N PRO A 52 2.53 -10.05 -6.47
CA PRO A 52 3.94 -10.35 -6.66
C PRO A 52 4.17 -11.40 -7.75
N LYS A 53 3.36 -12.47 -7.76
CA LYS A 53 3.41 -13.51 -8.79
C LYS A 53 3.15 -12.96 -10.19
N GLU A 54 2.05 -12.24 -10.39
CA GLU A 54 1.70 -11.66 -11.70
C GLU A 54 2.78 -10.68 -12.20
N ILE A 55 3.39 -9.89 -11.30
CA ILE A 55 4.48 -8.98 -11.64
C ILE A 55 5.72 -9.75 -12.12
N LYS A 56 6.12 -10.81 -11.40
CA LYS A 56 7.27 -11.65 -11.77
C LYS A 56 7.07 -12.32 -13.13
N GLU A 57 5.86 -12.86 -13.36
CA GLU A 57 5.48 -13.49 -14.62
C GLU A 57 5.52 -12.48 -15.78
N GLU A 58 4.90 -11.31 -15.62
CA GLU A 58 4.86 -10.28 -16.65
C GLU A 58 6.26 -9.76 -17.02
N ILE A 59 7.14 -9.52 -16.04
CA ILE A 59 8.52 -9.11 -16.31
C ILE A 59 9.29 -10.17 -17.07
N THR A 60 9.08 -11.44 -16.75
CA THR A 60 9.70 -12.56 -17.46
C THR A 60 9.22 -12.59 -18.91
N LEU A 61 7.91 -12.43 -19.16
CA LEU A 61 7.34 -12.37 -20.51
C LEU A 61 7.87 -11.17 -21.31
N ILE A 62 7.95 -9.99 -20.69
CA ILE A 62 8.50 -8.79 -21.33
C ILE A 62 9.97 -9.00 -21.69
N ALA A 63 10.76 -9.62 -20.81
CA ALA A 63 12.16 -9.92 -21.07
C ALA A 63 12.34 -10.90 -22.23
N LEU A 64 11.54 -11.98 -22.27
CA LEU A 64 11.52 -12.91 -23.40
C LEU A 64 11.20 -12.19 -24.72
N ARG A 65 10.16 -11.35 -24.74
CA ARG A 65 9.77 -10.57 -25.92
C ARG A 65 10.88 -9.60 -26.37
N LYS A 66 11.57 -8.97 -25.42
CA LYS A 66 12.68 -8.04 -25.67
C LYS A 66 14.03 -8.73 -25.87
N LYS A 67 14.07 -10.08 -25.81
CA LYS A 67 15.31 -10.88 -25.87
C LYS A 67 16.36 -10.45 -24.83
N VAL A 68 15.90 -10.06 -23.64
CA VAL A 68 16.75 -9.69 -22.50
C VAL A 68 16.93 -10.90 -21.59
N ASP A 69 18.17 -11.22 -21.25
CA ASP A 69 18.50 -12.26 -20.27
C ASP A 69 18.51 -11.66 -18.85
N LEU A 70 17.41 -11.89 -18.11
CA LEU A 70 17.24 -11.38 -16.75
C LEU A 70 18.34 -11.85 -15.78
N LYS A 71 18.96 -13.01 -16.03
CA LYS A 71 20.05 -13.54 -15.17
C LYS A 71 21.33 -12.73 -15.26
N LYS A 72 21.51 -11.96 -16.34
CA LYS A 72 22.70 -11.13 -16.58
C LYS A 72 22.53 -9.69 -16.10
N LEU A 73 21.32 -9.30 -15.68
CA LEU A 73 21.08 -7.94 -15.23
C LEU A 73 21.62 -7.74 -13.81
N SER A 74 22.30 -6.62 -13.59
CA SER A 74 22.58 -6.17 -12.23
C SER A 74 21.28 -5.78 -11.52
N LYS A 75 21.32 -5.66 -10.19
CA LYS A 75 20.18 -5.15 -9.40
C LYS A 75 19.66 -3.81 -9.95
N LYS A 76 20.57 -2.91 -10.32
CA LYS A 76 20.25 -1.58 -10.85
C LYS A 76 19.58 -1.67 -12.22
N ASP A 77 20.10 -2.51 -13.11
CA ASP A 77 19.54 -2.69 -14.47
C ASP A 77 18.19 -3.39 -14.44
N LEU A 78 18.01 -4.34 -13.52
CA LEU A 78 16.72 -4.99 -13.30
C LEU A 78 15.67 -4.00 -12.78
N GLN A 79 16.01 -3.15 -11.80
CA GLN A 79 15.12 -2.08 -11.33
C GLN A 79 14.76 -1.13 -12.48
N LYS A 80 15.77 -0.69 -13.24
CA LYS A 80 15.55 0.15 -14.42
C LYS A 80 14.63 -0.54 -15.43
N PHE A 81 14.80 -1.85 -15.65
CA PHE A 81 13.96 -2.63 -16.55
C PHE A 81 12.49 -2.63 -16.11
N PHE A 82 12.19 -2.74 -14.80
CA PHE A 82 10.82 -2.61 -14.31
C PHE A 82 10.24 -1.22 -14.63
N ILE A 83 11.00 -0.16 -14.32
CA ILE A 83 10.57 1.23 -14.47
C ILE A 83 10.35 1.57 -15.94
N ASP A 84 11.29 1.23 -16.82
CA ASP A 84 11.21 1.48 -18.26
C ASP A 84 10.02 0.74 -18.91
N ASN A 85 9.55 -0.34 -18.29
CA ASN A 85 8.38 -1.10 -18.72
C ASN A 85 7.10 -0.73 -17.97
N ASN A 86 7.12 0.29 -17.10
CA ASN A 86 5.97 0.73 -16.30
C ASN A 86 5.37 -0.38 -15.43
N ILE A 87 6.24 -1.24 -14.88
CA ILE A 87 5.84 -2.33 -14.02
C ILE A 87 6.17 -1.97 -12.58
N GLY A 88 5.18 -2.07 -11.71
CA GLY A 88 5.31 -1.79 -10.29
C GLY A 88 3.96 -1.91 -9.59
N ILE A 89 3.88 -1.37 -8.38
CA ILE A 89 2.68 -1.45 -7.54
C ILE A 89 2.31 -0.08 -6.98
N ASP A 90 1.03 0.29 -7.07
CA ASP A 90 0.52 1.50 -6.41
C ASP A 90 0.18 1.24 -4.94
N CYS A 91 -0.02 2.32 -4.16
CA CYS A 91 -0.26 2.21 -2.72
C CYS A 91 -1.49 1.37 -2.37
N SER A 92 -2.60 1.57 -3.08
CA SER A 92 -3.86 0.85 -2.82
C SER A 92 -3.86 -0.59 -3.34
N GLY A 93 -3.13 -0.89 -4.41
CA GLY A 93 -2.93 -2.24 -4.93
C GLY A 93 -2.06 -3.06 -3.99
N PHE A 94 -0.98 -2.46 -3.50
CA PHE A 94 -0.15 -3.05 -2.45
C PHE A 94 -0.98 -3.40 -1.21
N VAL A 95 -1.69 -2.40 -0.67
CA VAL A 95 -2.54 -2.58 0.53
C VAL A 95 -3.64 -3.62 0.30
N PHE A 96 -4.22 -3.69 -0.90
CA PHE A 96 -5.22 -4.71 -1.25
C PHE A 96 -4.67 -6.13 -1.04
N TYR A 97 -3.47 -6.44 -1.55
CA TYR A 97 -2.92 -7.80 -1.43
C TYR A 97 -2.51 -8.14 0.00
N VAL A 98 -1.98 -7.18 0.76
CA VAL A 98 -1.65 -7.37 2.17
C VAL A 98 -2.92 -7.66 2.98
N LEU A 99 -3.98 -6.86 2.80
CA LEU A 99 -5.26 -7.07 3.48
C LEU A 99 -5.98 -8.35 3.02
N ASP A 100 -5.89 -8.73 1.76
CA ASP A 100 -6.46 -9.99 1.26
C ASP A 100 -5.80 -11.21 1.91
N ALA A 101 -4.47 -11.19 2.09
CA ALA A 101 -3.76 -12.21 2.85
C ALA A 101 -4.18 -12.23 4.33
N GLU A 102 -4.32 -11.05 4.95
CA GLU A 102 -4.74 -10.93 6.36
C GLU A 102 -6.18 -11.43 6.59
N ILE A 103 -7.12 -11.10 5.70
CA ILE A 103 -8.51 -11.58 5.81
C ILE A 103 -8.55 -13.11 5.63
N LYS A 104 -7.75 -13.65 4.72
CA LYS A 104 -7.67 -15.10 4.48
C LYS A 104 -7.10 -15.83 5.68
N SER A 105 -6.03 -15.33 6.30
CA SER A 105 -5.43 -15.94 7.49
C SER A 105 -6.38 -15.93 8.68
N ARG A 106 -7.20 -14.87 8.81
CA ARG A 106 -8.31 -14.79 9.78
C ARG A 106 -9.52 -15.67 9.44
N LYS A 107 -9.47 -16.44 8.35
CA LYS A 107 -10.56 -17.31 7.85
C LYS A 107 -11.85 -16.55 7.51
N LEU A 108 -11.73 -15.28 7.12
CA LEU A 108 -12.87 -14.41 6.76
C LEU A 108 -13.18 -14.44 5.26
N GLY A 109 -12.57 -15.36 4.49
CA GLY A 109 -12.69 -15.43 3.04
C GLY A 109 -11.66 -14.55 2.33
N GLY A 110 -12.00 -14.01 1.15
CA GLY A 110 -11.14 -13.06 0.42
C GLY A 110 -11.66 -11.63 0.52
N LEU A 111 -10.76 -10.64 0.47
CA LEU A 111 -11.07 -9.21 0.57
C LEU A 111 -12.14 -8.77 -0.43
N LYS A 112 -12.13 -9.35 -1.64
CA LYS A 112 -13.13 -9.05 -2.68
C LYS A 112 -14.58 -9.21 -2.22
N ARG A 113 -14.87 -10.10 -1.26
CA ARG A 113 -16.23 -10.33 -0.75
C ARG A 113 -16.69 -9.22 0.21
N HIS A 114 -15.74 -8.45 0.74
CA HIS A 114 -15.97 -7.43 1.75
C HIS A 114 -15.93 -6.02 1.17
N LEU A 115 -15.39 -5.85 -0.04
CA LEU A 115 -15.33 -4.56 -0.71
C LEU A 115 -16.62 -4.25 -1.47
N ARG A 116 -17.03 -3.00 -1.34
CA ARG A 116 -18.13 -2.35 -2.06
C ARG A 116 -17.54 -1.17 -2.82
N PHE A 117 -18.12 -0.87 -3.98
CA PHE A 117 -17.68 0.24 -4.83
C PHE A 117 -18.77 1.33 -4.92
N PRO A 118 -19.04 2.05 -3.81
CA PRO A 118 -20.12 3.04 -3.78
C PRO A 118 -19.90 4.21 -4.73
N LEU A 119 -18.64 4.55 -5.03
CA LEU A 119 -18.25 5.65 -5.91
C LEU A 119 -18.46 5.35 -7.41
N ALA A 120 -18.80 4.10 -7.76
CA ALA A 120 -19.19 3.77 -9.13
C ALA A 120 -20.59 4.32 -9.42
N LYS A 121 -20.67 5.24 -10.39
CA LYS A 121 -21.87 6.04 -10.68
C LYS A 121 -23.10 5.20 -11.09
N ASN A 122 -22.92 4.13 -11.86
CA ASN A 122 -24.02 3.38 -12.48
C ASN A 122 -24.07 1.91 -12.02
N PRO A 123 -25.24 1.25 -11.96
CA PRO A 123 -25.37 -0.14 -11.50
C PRO A 123 -24.50 -1.15 -12.25
N LEU A 124 -24.43 -1.08 -13.58
CA LEU A 124 -23.56 -1.94 -14.38
C LEU A 124 -22.08 -1.78 -13.99
N ARG A 125 -21.64 -0.54 -13.73
CA ARG A 125 -20.27 -0.27 -13.31
C ARG A 125 -19.97 -0.82 -11.92
N LYS A 126 -20.97 -0.87 -11.03
CA LYS A 126 -20.84 -1.52 -9.71
C LYS A 126 -20.60 -3.02 -9.87
N ILE A 127 -21.35 -3.68 -10.76
CA ILE A 127 -21.17 -5.12 -11.04
C ILE A 127 -19.78 -5.38 -11.65
N LEU A 128 -19.38 -4.62 -12.68
CA LEU A 128 -18.06 -4.76 -13.29
C LEU A 128 -16.92 -4.53 -12.29
N ALA A 129 -17.09 -3.57 -11.37
CA ALA A 129 -16.13 -3.32 -10.31
C ALA A 129 -16.00 -4.52 -9.35
N GLN A 130 -17.08 -5.25 -9.10
CA GLN A 130 -17.04 -6.47 -8.28
C GLN A 130 -16.36 -7.66 -8.97
N ILE A 131 -16.39 -7.72 -10.31
CA ILE A 131 -15.69 -8.76 -11.08
C ILE A 131 -14.18 -8.50 -11.08
N ARG A 132 -13.76 -7.23 -11.10
CA ARG A 132 -12.35 -6.79 -11.13
C ARG A 132 -12.01 -5.91 -9.91
N PRO A 133 -12.07 -6.49 -8.69
CA PRO A 133 -12.06 -5.70 -7.45
C PRO A 133 -10.75 -4.97 -7.21
N VAL A 134 -9.60 -5.61 -7.46
CA VAL A 134 -8.29 -4.97 -7.22
C VAL A 134 -8.06 -3.80 -8.17
N GLU A 135 -8.45 -3.93 -9.43
CA GLU A 135 -8.33 -2.87 -10.44
C GLU A 135 -9.22 -1.66 -10.14
N ASN A 136 -10.35 -1.90 -9.48
CA ASN A 136 -11.28 -0.84 -9.09
C ASN A 136 -11.05 -0.33 -7.66
N THR A 137 -10.15 -0.97 -6.90
CA THR A 137 -9.80 -0.55 -5.55
C THR A 137 -8.81 0.60 -5.60
N ASN A 138 -9.20 1.72 -5.00
CA ASN A 138 -8.37 2.89 -4.77
C ASN A 138 -8.50 3.34 -3.31
N VAL A 139 -7.69 4.33 -2.92
CA VAL A 139 -7.66 4.88 -1.53
C VAL A 139 -9.06 5.28 -1.06
N LYS A 140 -9.80 6.03 -1.87
CA LYS A 140 -11.17 6.47 -1.54
C LYS A 140 -12.13 5.31 -1.34
N SER A 141 -11.97 4.22 -2.10
CA SER A 141 -12.78 3.01 -1.92
C SER A 141 -12.44 2.35 -0.59
N LEU A 142 -11.15 2.17 -0.25
CA LEU A 142 -10.74 1.58 1.02
C LEU A 142 -11.21 2.42 2.23
N ALA A 143 -11.10 3.74 2.14
CA ALA A 143 -11.47 4.68 3.22
C ALA A 143 -12.97 4.94 3.35
N HIS A 144 -13.80 4.50 2.39
CA HIS A 144 -15.23 4.76 2.45
C HIS A 144 -15.91 3.96 3.57
N ASP A 145 -16.89 4.57 4.26
CA ASP A 145 -17.67 3.95 5.35
C ASP A 145 -18.40 2.64 5.00
N LYS A 146 -18.54 2.30 3.70
CA LYS A 146 -19.10 1.01 3.30
C LYS A 146 -18.10 -0.15 3.37
N ASN A 147 -16.81 0.18 3.45
CA ASN A 147 -15.70 -0.76 3.45
C ASN A 147 -14.88 -0.69 4.74
N SER A 148 -14.84 0.48 5.39
CA SER A 148 -14.07 0.67 6.61
C SER A 148 -14.76 1.59 7.63
N PHE A 149 -14.28 1.46 8.85
CA PHE A 149 -14.49 2.17 10.11
C PHE A 149 -13.54 3.27 10.55
N GLU A 150 -13.95 4.37 11.20
CA GLU A 150 -12.94 5.22 11.85
C GLU A 150 -12.46 4.56 13.13
N VAL A 151 -11.17 4.67 13.44
CA VAL A 151 -10.59 4.14 14.66
C VAL A 151 -9.78 5.24 15.34
N MET A 152 -9.91 5.34 16.67
CA MET A 152 -9.11 6.26 17.45
C MET A 152 -7.66 5.78 17.53
N LEU A 153 -6.71 6.71 17.67
CA LEU A 153 -5.28 6.37 17.81
C LEU A 153 -5.02 5.37 18.94
N SER A 154 -5.72 5.50 20.07
CA SER A 154 -5.64 4.60 21.22
C SER A 154 -6.10 3.16 20.95
N GLN A 155 -6.86 2.93 19.88
CA GLN A 155 -7.43 1.64 19.50
C GLN A 155 -6.78 1.03 18.26
N ILE A 156 -5.71 1.64 17.75
CA ILE A 156 -5.05 1.19 16.54
C ILE A 156 -4.50 -0.23 16.69
N GLU A 157 -4.67 -1.04 15.65
CA GLU A 157 -4.22 -2.43 15.58
C GLU A 157 -3.58 -2.75 14.21
N PRO A 158 -2.76 -3.81 14.11
CA PRO A 158 -2.30 -4.31 12.82
C PRO A 158 -3.48 -4.67 11.90
N GLY A 159 -3.38 -4.21 10.65
CA GLY A 159 -4.46 -4.29 9.68
C GLY A 159 -5.23 -2.97 9.51
N ASP A 160 -5.05 -2.01 10.40
CA ASP A 160 -5.60 -0.67 10.23
C ASP A 160 -4.86 0.10 9.14
N LEU A 161 -5.56 1.04 8.53
CA LEU A 161 -5.09 1.89 7.45
C LEU A 161 -4.91 3.30 7.96
N ILE A 162 -3.82 3.95 7.58
CA ILE A 162 -3.65 5.39 7.77
C ILE A 162 -3.81 6.01 6.38
N THR A 163 -4.88 6.77 6.18
CA THR A 163 -5.34 7.21 4.85
C THR A 163 -5.36 8.72 4.75
N LEU A 164 -5.03 9.24 3.58
CA LEU A 164 -5.25 10.64 3.21
C LEU A 164 -5.93 10.75 1.85
N THR A 165 -6.67 11.84 1.67
CA THR A 165 -7.21 12.22 0.36
C THR A 165 -7.03 13.71 0.11
N GLY A 166 -6.79 14.04 -1.16
CA GLY A 166 -6.68 15.42 -1.62
C GLY A 166 -5.54 16.21 -1.01
N ALA A 167 -4.32 15.65 -0.97
CA ALA A 167 -3.11 16.38 -0.62
C ALA A 167 -2.42 17.02 -1.84
N GLY A 168 -1.42 17.86 -1.57
CA GLY A 168 -0.63 18.60 -2.56
C GLY A 168 -1.36 19.81 -3.17
N GLU A 169 -0.65 20.63 -3.92
CA GLU A 169 -1.15 21.92 -4.46
C GLU A 169 -2.48 21.79 -5.22
N ASN A 170 -2.65 20.70 -5.99
CA ASN A 170 -3.84 20.44 -6.78
C ASN A 170 -4.88 19.54 -6.09
N ASN A 171 -4.67 19.17 -4.83
CA ASN A 171 -5.54 18.27 -4.06
C ASN A 171 -5.89 16.96 -4.80
N ASN A 172 -4.92 16.41 -5.54
CA ASN A 172 -5.10 15.25 -6.43
C ASN A 172 -4.31 14.02 -5.96
N PHE A 173 -3.68 14.12 -4.80
CA PHE A 173 -2.92 13.05 -4.19
C PHE A 173 -3.75 12.38 -3.09
N ASP A 174 -4.06 11.09 -3.30
CA ASP A 174 -4.69 10.22 -2.32
C ASP A 174 -3.67 9.12 -2.01
N HIS A 175 -3.56 8.72 -0.74
CA HIS A 175 -2.58 7.73 -0.33
C HIS A 175 -3.03 6.92 0.88
N VAL A 176 -2.47 5.71 1.02
CA VAL A 176 -2.80 4.77 2.10
C VAL A 176 -1.55 4.06 2.59
N LEU A 177 -1.45 3.96 3.91
CA LEU A 177 -0.49 3.15 4.65
C LEU A 177 -1.23 1.97 5.29
N ILE A 178 -0.59 0.82 5.42
CA ILE A 178 -1.07 -0.31 6.22
C ILE A 178 -0.24 -0.40 7.50
N VAL A 179 -0.90 -0.54 8.66
CA VAL A 179 -0.25 -0.80 9.94
C VAL A 179 0.12 -2.28 9.99
N ASP A 180 1.41 -2.59 10.00
CA ASP A 180 1.91 -3.96 10.04
C ASP A 180 2.28 -4.45 11.45
N LYS A 181 2.60 -3.52 12.37
CA LYS A 181 2.89 -3.83 13.77
C LYS A 181 2.53 -2.66 14.68
N VAL A 182 2.09 -2.96 15.90
CA VAL A 182 1.88 -1.97 16.96
C VAL A 182 2.56 -2.47 18.24
N ASP A 183 3.37 -1.61 18.85
CA ASP A 183 3.97 -1.83 20.17
C ASP A 183 3.14 -1.14 21.24
N TYR A 184 2.92 -1.84 22.35
CA TYR A 184 2.06 -1.41 23.46
C TYR A 184 2.81 -1.38 24.79
N LYS A 185 2.46 -0.39 25.63
CA LYS A 185 2.82 -0.30 27.03
C LYS A 185 1.54 -0.07 27.84
N ASN A 186 1.22 -0.98 28.75
CA ASN A 186 -0.03 -0.96 29.54
C ASN A 186 -1.27 -0.82 28.65
N ASP A 187 -1.36 -1.64 27.60
CA ASP A 187 -2.42 -1.67 26.58
C ASP A 187 -2.61 -0.39 25.76
N LEU A 188 -1.78 0.64 25.98
CA LEU A 188 -1.74 1.84 25.15
C LEU A 188 -0.65 1.72 24.08
N PRO A 189 -0.94 2.13 22.83
CA PRO A 189 0.03 2.09 21.75
C PRO A 189 1.13 3.13 22.01
N VAL A 190 2.39 2.72 21.84
CA VAL A 190 3.58 3.57 21.99
C VAL A 190 4.39 3.68 20.70
N ALA A 191 4.25 2.72 19.78
CA ALA A 191 4.80 2.83 18.44
C ALA A 191 3.91 2.11 17.42
N ILE A 192 3.71 2.73 16.26
CA ILE A 192 2.99 2.16 15.11
C ILE A 192 4.02 1.98 13.99
N HIS A 193 4.18 0.76 13.52
CA HIS A 193 4.98 0.44 12.34
C HIS A 193 4.03 0.31 11.15
N TYR A 194 4.39 0.98 10.06
CA TYR A 194 3.57 0.99 8.86
C TYR A 194 4.41 0.72 7.62
N THR A 195 3.74 0.18 6.60
CA THR A 195 4.33 -0.10 5.29
C THR A 195 3.43 0.47 4.19
N HIS A 196 4.01 0.92 3.08
CA HIS A 196 3.29 1.42 1.91
C HIS A 196 4.16 1.41 0.66
N SER A 197 3.54 1.61 -0.52
CA SER A 197 4.26 1.84 -1.78
C SER A 197 4.21 3.32 -2.14
N LEU A 198 5.36 4.00 -2.26
CA LEU A 198 5.45 5.41 -2.60
C LEU A 198 6.77 5.78 -3.29
N LYS A 199 6.73 6.84 -4.08
CA LYS A 199 7.90 7.60 -4.54
C LYS A 199 7.93 8.98 -3.87
N TRP A 200 8.96 9.22 -3.07
CA TRP A 200 9.35 10.54 -2.56
C TRP A 200 9.97 11.37 -3.70
N SER A 201 9.90 12.69 -3.63
CA SER A 201 10.55 13.58 -4.61
C SER A 201 12.08 13.52 -4.50
N THR A 202 12.57 13.20 -3.30
CA THR A 202 13.98 12.92 -3.01
C THR A 202 14.40 11.51 -3.40
N ASP A 203 13.47 10.61 -3.74
CA ASP A 203 13.84 9.32 -4.31
C ASP A 203 14.40 9.52 -5.72
N GLY A 204 15.61 9.00 -5.95
CA GLY A 204 16.16 8.92 -7.31
C GLY A 204 15.30 8.04 -8.22
N GLU A 205 15.70 7.93 -9.49
CA GLU A 205 14.93 7.19 -10.49
C GLU A 205 14.70 5.72 -10.12
N LEU A 206 15.62 5.09 -9.38
CA LEU A 206 15.63 3.63 -9.17
C LEU A 206 15.27 3.19 -7.74
N ASN A 207 15.23 4.13 -6.78
CA ASN A 207 15.17 3.83 -5.34
C ASN A 207 13.82 4.24 -4.71
N HIS A 208 12.72 3.87 -5.36
CA HIS A 208 11.36 4.12 -4.87
C HIS A 208 10.53 2.82 -4.86
N GLY A 209 9.37 2.82 -4.19
CA GLY A 209 8.55 1.62 -4.04
C GLY A 209 8.12 1.38 -2.61
N ILE A 210 8.31 0.15 -2.13
CA ILE A 210 7.94 -0.24 -0.78
C ILE A 210 8.81 0.51 0.24
N LYS A 211 8.15 1.22 1.15
CA LYS A 211 8.74 1.98 2.25
C LYS A 211 8.11 1.54 3.57
N GLU A 212 8.91 1.59 4.62
CA GLU A 212 8.54 1.28 5.99
C GLU A 212 8.86 2.49 6.87
N GLY A 213 7.98 2.77 7.82
CA GLY A 213 8.16 3.84 8.78
C GLY A 213 7.60 3.49 10.16
N VAL A 214 7.94 4.34 11.12
CA VAL A 214 7.51 4.21 12.51
C VAL A 214 6.95 5.55 12.98
N ILE A 215 5.83 5.49 13.69
CA ILE A 215 5.21 6.61 14.39
C ILE A 215 5.36 6.33 15.88
N GLU A 216 6.23 7.07 16.55
CA GLU A 216 6.39 7.00 18.01
C GLU A 216 5.32 7.88 18.66
N ILE A 217 4.50 7.29 19.54
CA ILE A 217 3.39 7.98 20.19
C ILE A 217 3.86 8.54 21.52
N SER A 218 3.88 9.87 21.63
CA SER A 218 4.17 10.57 22.88
C SER A 218 2.92 10.77 23.73
N ASP A 219 1.78 11.06 23.09
CA ASP A 219 0.48 11.17 23.74
C ASP A 219 -0.63 10.67 22.80
N SER A 220 -1.35 9.63 23.22
CA SER A 220 -2.46 9.02 22.48
C SER A 220 -3.69 9.92 22.31
N LYS A 221 -3.78 11.03 23.06
CA LYS A 221 -4.84 12.04 22.93
C LYS A 221 -4.59 13.02 21.79
N ASN A 222 -3.33 13.21 21.41
CA ASN A 222 -2.95 14.08 20.32
C ASN A 222 -3.25 13.43 18.97
N SER A 223 -3.33 14.25 17.92
CA SER A 223 -3.49 13.77 16.56
C SER A 223 -2.33 12.85 16.17
N ILE A 224 -2.58 11.88 15.29
CA ILE A 224 -1.52 11.04 14.71
C ILE A 224 -0.46 11.89 13.99
N LEU A 225 -0.83 13.08 13.48
CA LEU A 225 0.07 14.00 12.79
C LEU A 225 1.05 14.72 13.72
N GLU A 226 0.71 14.82 15.01
CA GLU A 226 1.53 15.48 16.03
C GLU A 226 2.54 14.51 16.66
N GLN A 227 2.42 13.22 16.37
CA GLN A 227 3.36 12.19 16.81
C GLN A 227 4.66 12.27 16.02
N LYS A 228 5.70 11.53 16.46
CA LYS A 228 7.00 11.56 15.77
C LYS A 228 7.05 10.49 14.69
N TRP A 229 6.99 10.93 13.43
CA TRP A 229 7.12 10.07 12.25
C TRP A 229 8.56 9.95 11.80
N THR A 230 9.04 8.71 11.63
CA THR A 230 10.35 8.38 11.09
C THR A 230 10.21 7.43 9.91
N GLU A 231 10.68 7.83 8.72
CA GLU A 231 10.70 7.01 7.50
C GLU A 231 11.96 7.34 6.72
N ASN A 232 12.68 6.35 6.19
CA ASN A 232 13.98 6.56 5.52
C ASN A 232 14.98 7.39 6.36
N LYS A 233 14.97 7.23 7.69
CA LYS A 233 15.76 8.02 8.66
C LYS A 233 15.44 9.52 8.69
N MET A 234 14.39 9.96 8.02
CA MET A 234 13.93 11.34 7.99
C MET A 234 12.74 11.54 8.93
N THR A 235 12.67 12.72 9.55
CA THR A 235 11.60 13.13 10.47
C THR A 235 11.10 14.54 10.16
N GLY A 236 9.98 14.94 10.74
CA GLY A 236 9.44 16.31 10.63
C GLY A 236 9.30 16.78 9.18
N LYS A 237 9.89 17.94 8.85
CA LYS A 237 9.82 18.55 7.51
C LYS A 237 10.50 17.73 6.41
N GLN A 238 11.45 16.87 6.76
CA GLN A 238 12.15 16.00 5.81
C GLN A 238 11.38 14.70 5.52
N ASN A 239 10.39 14.36 6.36
CA ASN A 239 9.54 13.20 6.13
C ASN A 239 8.42 13.56 5.15
N GLU A 240 8.61 13.27 3.87
CA GLU A 240 7.63 13.62 2.83
C GLU A 240 6.28 12.92 3.01
N THR A 241 6.25 11.70 3.57
CA THR A 241 4.99 11.02 3.89
C THR A 241 4.19 11.88 4.86
N LEU A 242 4.80 12.32 5.97
CA LEU A 242 4.15 13.23 6.93
C LEU A 242 3.75 14.56 6.27
N GLN A 243 4.62 15.18 5.46
CA GLN A 243 4.28 16.45 4.79
C GLN A 243 3.03 16.32 3.88
N ARG A 244 2.85 15.18 3.22
CA ARG A 244 1.65 14.91 2.42
C ARG A 244 0.41 14.77 3.29
N PHE A 245 0.53 14.14 4.47
CA PHE A 245 -0.58 14.09 5.43
C PHE A 245 -0.96 15.48 5.97
N MET A 246 0.03 16.32 6.28
CA MET A 246 -0.19 17.69 6.79
C MET A 246 -0.92 18.61 5.78
N THR A 247 -0.83 18.31 4.48
CA THR A 247 -1.48 19.09 3.41
C THR A 247 -2.76 18.44 2.88
N ALA A 248 -3.20 17.33 3.47
CA ALA A 248 -4.37 16.60 3.01
C ALA A 248 -5.66 17.33 3.40
N LYS A 249 -6.62 17.37 2.46
CA LYS A 249 -8.00 17.81 2.76
C LYS A 249 -8.69 16.94 3.81
N TRP A 250 -8.39 15.65 3.79
CA TRP A 250 -8.89 14.70 4.77
C TRP A 250 -7.85 13.62 5.03
N PHE A 251 -7.72 13.21 6.28
CA PHE A 251 -6.97 12.03 6.68
C PHE A 251 -7.71 11.32 7.80
N GLY A 252 -7.40 10.04 8.02
CA GLY A 252 -7.96 9.28 9.12
C GLY A 252 -7.36 7.88 9.25
N ILE A 253 -7.48 7.32 10.45
CA ILE A 253 -7.16 5.93 10.76
C ILE A 253 -8.43 5.10 10.51
N ARG A 254 -8.34 4.13 9.60
CA ARG A 254 -9.47 3.34 9.12
C ARG A 254 -9.28 1.85 9.35
N ARG A 255 -10.28 1.15 9.87
CA ARG A 255 -10.28 -0.32 9.99
C ARG A 255 -11.24 -0.94 8.99
N LEU A 256 -10.84 -1.98 8.26
CA LEU A 256 -11.78 -2.68 7.40
C LEU A 256 -12.98 -3.21 8.19
N GLY A 257 -14.19 -3.04 7.65
CA GLY A 257 -15.42 -3.54 8.28
C GLY A 257 -15.38 -5.06 8.50
N ALA A 258 -14.67 -5.79 7.64
CA ALA A 258 -14.42 -7.23 7.80
C ALA A 258 -13.72 -7.59 9.12
N PHE A 259 -12.98 -6.66 9.73
CA PHE A 259 -12.29 -6.87 11.01
C PHE A 259 -13.10 -6.43 12.23
N SER A 260 -14.33 -5.91 12.03
CA SER A 260 -15.23 -5.70 13.17
C SER A 260 -15.56 -7.06 13.80
N LYS A 261 -15.39 -7.16 15.13
CA LYS A 261 -15.93 -8.29 15.88
C LYS A 261 -17.46 -8.19 15.76
N LYS A 262 -18.09 -9.23 15.25
CA LYS A 262 -19.54 -9.42 15.41
C LYS A 262 -19.86 -9.78 16.85
#